data_AF-A0A1G1P3J7-F1
#
_entry.id   AF-A0A1G1P3J7-F1
#
_cell.length_a   1.000
_cell.length_b   1.000
_cell.length_c   1.000
_cell.angle_alpha   90.00
_cell.angle_beta   90.00
_cell.angle_gamma   90.00
#
_symmetry.space_group_name_H-M   'P 1'
#
loop_
_entity.id
_entity.type
_entity.pdbx_description
1 polymer ?
#
loop_
_entity_poly.entity_id
_entity_poly.type
_entity_poly.pdbx_seq_one_letter_code
_entity_poly.pdbx_strand_id
1 'polypeptide(L)'
;MLKNAFWLFAFATLLLIFFLPSFTIMQEQREKNLEYERRIAELKGRNRELEKEKRLLLEDPVYLERVAREEMGLVREGEMVYRLMPVNAEK
;
A
#
# COMPACT_ATOMS: atom_id res chain seq x y z
N MET A 1 -58.07 6.60 -23.59
CA MET A 1 -57.38 7.12 -22.38
C MET A 1 -56.34 6.15 -21.83
N LEU A 2 -56.58 4.82 -21.80
CA LEU A 2 -55.61 3.82 -21.32
C LEU A 2 -54.26 3.78 -22.06
N LYS A 3 -54.25 3.99 -23.38
CA LYS A 3 -53.00 3.94 -24.20
C LYS A 3 -51.98 5.00 -23.78
N ASN A 4 -52.42 6.19 -23.39
CA ASN A 4 -51.55 7.28 -22.97
C ASN A 4 -50.99 7.02 -21.56
N ALA A 5 -51.80 6.43 -20.68
CA ALA A 5 -51.35 5.98 -19.36
C ALA A 5 -50.29 4.87 -19.47
N PHE A 6 -50.43 3.95 -20.44
CA PHE A 6 -49.44 2.92 -20.71
C PHE A 6 -48.10 3.50 -21.18
N TRP A 7 -48.12 4.49 -22.08
CA TRP A 7 -46.91 5.20 -22.52
C TRP A 7 -46.24 5.98 -21.39
N LEU A 8 -47.00 6.63 -20.52
CA LEU A 8 -46.46 7.32 -19.34
C LEU A 8 -45.81 6.33 -18.36
N PHE A 9 -46.44 5.17 -18.15
CA PHE A 9 -45.90 4.13 -17.27
C PHE A 9 -44.62 3.51 -17.85
N ALA A 10 -44.59 3.23 -19.16
CA ALA A 10 -43.40 2.75 -19.84
C ALA A 10 -42.25 3.76 -19.78
N PHE A 11 -42.55 5.05 -19.95
CA PHE A 11 -41.56 6.12 -19.84
C PHE A 11 -41.02 6.29 -18.41
N ALA A 12 -41.90 6.25 -17.39
CA ALA A 12 -41.49 6.29 -16.00
C ALA A 12 -40.63 5.08 -15.61
N THR A 13 -40.98 3.89 -16.11
CA THR A 13 -40.20 2.67 -15.89
C THR A 13 -38.82 2.74 -16.55
N LEU A 14 -38.75 3.26 -17.79
CA LEU A 14 -37.48 3.48 -18.49
C LEU A 14 -36.58 4.47 -17.74
N LEU A 15 -37.14 5.57 -17.24
CA LEU A 15 -36.41 6.53 -16.40
C LEU A 15 -35.87 5.87 -15.12
N LEU A 16 -36.68 5.06 -14.45
CA LEU A 16 -36.28 4.34 -13.24
C LEU A 16 -35.10 3.39 -13.51
N ILE A 17 -35.16 2.62 -14.60
CA ILE A 17 -34.08 1.69 -15.00
C ILE A 17 -32.78 2.45 -15.29
N PHE A 18 -32.85 3.64 -15.89
CA PHE A 18 -31.67 4.46 -16.15
C PHE A 18 -31.09 5.14 -14.90
N PHE A 19 -31.94 5.59 -13.98
CA PHE A 19 -31.51 6.37 -12.81
C PHE A 19 -30.99 5.52 -11.65
N LEU A 20 -31.52 4.31 -11.42
CA LEU A 20 -31.08 3.43 -10.33
C LEU A 20 -29.59 3.04 -10.38
N PRO A 21 -29.03 2.55 -11.51
CA PRO A 21 -27.61 2.17 -11.57
C PRO A 21 -26.67 3.38 -11.49
N SER A 22 -27.13 4.57 -11.86
CA SER A 22 -26.31 5.79 -11.76
C SER A 22 -25.91 6.09 -10.31
N PHE A 23 -26.78 5.81 -9.35
CA PHE A 23 -26.52 6.11 -7.95
C PHE A 23 -25.53 5.12 -7.30
N THR A 24 -25.59 3.84 -7.68
CA THR A 24 -24.70 2.81 -7.14
C THR A 24 -23.28 2.97 -7.66
N ILE A 25 -23.11 3.26 -8.95
CA ILE A 25 -21.80 3.49 -9.58
C ILE A 25 -21.09 4.68 -8.92
N MET A 26 -21.81 5.75 -8.61
CA MET A 26 -21.20 6.94 -8.02
C MET A 26 -20.71 6.70 -6.58
N GLN A 27 -21.36 5.83 -5.81
CA GLN A 27 -20.87 5.45 -4.48
C GLN A 27 -19.61 4.58 -4.58
N GLU A 28 -19.61 3.57 -5.45
CA GLU A 28 -18.46 2.71 -5.68
C GLU A 28 -17.24 3.53 -6.14
N GLN A 29 -17.44 4.50 -7.03
CA GLN A 29 -16.38 5.41 -7.47
C GLN A 29 -15.83 6.28 -6.33
N ARG A 30 -16.69 6.75 -5.41
CA ARG A 30 -16.24 7.50 -4.23
C ARG A 30 -15.40 6.65 -3.30
N GLU A 31 -15.82 5.42 -3.03
CA GLU A 31 -15.06 4.48 -2.20
C GLU A 31 -13.70 4.17 -2.81
N LYS A 32 -13.65 3.88 -4.12
CA LYS A 32 -12.39 3.65 -4.84
C LYS A 32 -11.47 4.86 -4.79
N ASN A 33 -12.02 6.07 -4.97
CA ASN A 33 -11.22 7.30 -4.86
C ASN A 33 -10.62 7.47 -3.46
N LEU A 34 -11.41 7.24 -2.40
CA LEU A 34 -10.90 7.28 -1.04
C LEU A 34 -9.82 6.21 -0.79
N GLU A 35 -9.99 5.01 -1.33
CA GLU A 35 -8.96 3.97 -1.25
C GLU A 35 -7.68 4.39 -1.97
N TYR A 36 -7.78 4.94 -3.18
CA TYR A 36 -6.63 5.41 -3.94
C TYR A 36 -5.92 6.56 -3.24
N GLU A 37 -6.64 7.52 -2.67
CA GLU A 37 -6.05 8.60 -1.89
C GLU A 37 -5.27 8.07 -0.68
N ARG A 38 -5.82 7.08 0.03
CA ARG A 38 -5.12 6.43 1.15
C ARG A 38 -3.85 5.72 0.68
N ARG A 39 -3.92 4.94 -0.40
CA ARG A 39 -2.74 4.27 -0.97
C ARG A 39 -1.67 5.26 -1.42
N ILE A 40 -2.08 6.38 -2.04
CA ILE A 40 -1.14 7.44 -2.43
C ILE A 40 -0.45 8.03 -1.20
N ALA A 41 -1.20 8.31 -0.13
CA ALA A 41 -0.62 8.85 1.10
C ALA A 41 0.37 7.86 1.74
N GLU A 42 0.02 6.58 1.81
CA GLU A 42 0.88 5.51 2.32
C GLU A 42 2.18 5.39 1.51
N LEU A 43 2.05 5.28 0.17
CA LEU A 43 3.21 5.15 -0.72
C LEU A 43 4.12 6.38 -0.67
N LYS A 44 3.56 7.59 -0.53
CA LYS A 44 4.35 8.80 -0.30
C LYS A 44 5.05 8.80 1.05
N GLY A 45 4.44 8.22 2.09
CA GLY A 45 5.09 7.99 3.38
C GLY A 45 6.29 7.07 3.24
N ARG A 46 6.06 5.87 2.69
CA ARG A 46 7.10 4.86 2.46
C ARG A 46 8.24 5.37 1.57
N ASN A 47 7.93 6.10 0.50
CA ASN A 47 8.96 6.67 -0.36
C ASN A 47 9.85 7.66 0.39
N ARG A 48 9.28 8.51 1.26
CA ARG A 48 10.08 9.45 2.07
C ARG A 48 10.98 8.73 3.07
N GLU A 49 10.52 7.62 3.64
CA GLU A 49 11.33 6.79 4.54
C GLU A 49 12.48 6.13 3.77
N LEU A 50 12.19 5.51 2.63
CA LEU A 50 13.19 4.89 1.76
C LEU A 50 14.22 5.91 1.25
N GLU A 51 13.81 7.12 0.93
CA GLU A 51 14.73 8.19 0.53
C GLU A 51 15.65 8.63 1.67
N LYS A 52 15.16 8.67 2.92
CA LYS A 52 16.00 8.93 4.09
C LYS A 52 16.99 7.80 4.31
N GLU A 53 16.52 6.56 4.26
CA GLU A 53 17.35 5.37 4.41
C GLU A 53 18.45 5.33 3.35
N LYS A 54 18.08 5.56 2.09
CA LYS A 54 19.03 5.65 0.98
C LYS A 54 20.10 6.71 1.23
N ARG A 55 19.73 7.90 1.74
CA ARG A 55 20.71 8.94 2.07
C ARG A 55 21.66 8.48 3.18
N LEU A 56 21.15 7.89 4.26
CA LEU A 56 21.98 7.37 5.34
C LEU A 56 22.99 6.32 4.83
N LEU A 57 22.53 5.38 4.01
CA LEU A 57 23.41 4.35 3.43
C LEU A 57 24.48 4.92 2.50
N LEU A 58 24.22 6.03 1.81
CA LEU A 58 25.18 6.64 0.87
C LEU A 58 26.14 7.63 1.53
N GLU A 59 25.66 8.36 2.52
CA GLU A 59 26.38 9.51 3.11
C GLU A 59 27.01 9.17 4.46
N ASP A 60 26.48 8.19 5.20
CA ASP A 60 26.99 7.76 6.51
C ASP A 60 27.66 6.38 6.43
N PRO A 61 29.01 6.32 6.38
CA PRO A 61 29.74 5.05 6.29
C PRO A 61 29.60 4.19 7.54
N VAL A 62 29.36 4.78 8.72
CA VAL A 62 29.16 4.03 9.97
C VAL A 62 27.81 3.32 9.94
N TYR A 63 26.78 4.05 9.49
CA TYR A 63 25.45 3.49 9.30
C TYR A 63 25.48 2.35 8.27
N LEU A 64 26.12 2.57 7.12
CA LEU A 64 26.28 1.57 6.07
C LEU A 64 26.98 0.30 6.58
N GLU A 65 28.09 0.45 7.30
CA GLU A 65 28.82 -0.69 7.86
C GLU A 65 27.99 -1.47 8.87
N ARG A 66 27.25 -0.77 9.74
CA ARG A 66 26.34 -1.40 10.68
C ARG A 66 25.28 -2.25 9.95
N VAL A 67 24.61 -1.68 8.95
CA VAL A 67 23.61 -2.41 8.16
C VAL A 67 24.24 -3.59 7.42
N ALA A 68 25.42 -3.42 6.83
CA ALA A 68 26.15 -4.50 6.17
C ALA A 68 26.50 -5.66 7.12
N ARG A 69 26.86 -5.35 8.37
CA ARG A 69 27.15 -6.36 9.41
C ARG A 69 25.88 -7.05 9.90
N GLU A 70 24.83 -6.28 10.20
CA GLU A 70 23.60 -6.77 10.80
C GLU A 70 22.72 -7.55 9.79
N GLU A 71 22.48 -6.98 8.61
CA GLU A 71 21.56 -7.54 7.62
C GLU A 71 22.24 -8.52 6.67
N MET A 72 23.53 -8.31 6.36
CA MET A 72 24.26 -9.12 5.38
C MET A 72 25.36 -10.00 5.99
N GLY A 73 25.65 -9.86 7.29
CA GLY A 73 26.70 -10.63 7.97
C GLY A 73 28.11 -10.34 7.44
N LEU A 74 28.31 -9.21 6.76
CA LEU A 74 29.59 -8.86 6.15
C LEU A 74 30.59 -8.47 7.23
N VAL A 75 31.85 -8.84 7.01
CA VAL A 75 33.00 -8.48 7.86
C VAL A 75 34.15 -8.04 6.98
N ARG A 76 35.02 -7.18 7.50
CA ARG A 76 36.21 -6.75 6.78
C ARG A 76 37.25 -7.87 6.76
N GLU A 77 38.15 -7.82 5.77
CA GLU A 77 39.28 -8.75 5.73
C GLU A 77 40.11 -8.65 7.01
N GLY A 78 40.39 -9.80 7.62
CA GLY A 78 41.14 -9.90 8.88
C GLY A 78 40.30 -9.83 10.16
N GLU A 79 38.98 -9.63 10.08
CA GLU A 79 38.09 -9.68 11.24
C GLU A 79 37.63 -11.11 11.56
N MET A 80 37.48 -11.44 12.85
CA MET A 80 37.03 -12.75 13.34
C MET A 80 35.64 -12.65 13.98
N VAL A 81 34.67 -13.41 13.47
CA VAL A 81 33.30 -13.44 14.01
C VAL A 81 33.22 -14.43 15.18
N TYR A 82 32.89 -13.95 16.37
CA TYR A 82 32.62 -14.81 17.52
C TYR A 82 31.11 -15.07 17.64
N ARG A 83 30.71 -16.34 17.63
CA ARG A 83 29.36 -16.76 18.03
C ARG A 83 29.42 -17.35 19.42
N LEU A 84 28.74 -16.70 20.37
CA LEU A 84 28.61 -17.23 21.73
C LEU A 84 27.58 -18.37 21.72
N MET A 85 28.03 -19.60 21.95
CA MET A 85 27.11 -20.73 22.12
C MET A 85 26.72 -20.86 23.59
N PRO A 86 25.42 -21.09 23.89
CA PRO A 86 25.00 -21.33 25.26
C PRO A 86 25.56 -22.66 25.77
N VAL A 87 26.03 -22.67 27.02
CA VAL A 87 26.75 -23.79 27.67
C VAL A 87 25.90 -25.08 27.77
N ASN A 88 24.59 -25.00 27.56
CA ASN A 88 23.65 -26.10 27.79
C ASN A 88 22.98 -26.64 26.51
N ALA A 89 23.58 -26.49 25.32
CA ALA A 89 23.00 -26.99 24.07
C ALA A 89 22.96 -28.53 23.95
N GLU A 90 23.59 -29.26 24.88
CA GLU A 90 23.54 -30.72 24.95
C GLU A 90 23.33 -31.17 26.41
N LYS A 91 22.07 -31.37 26.79
CA LYS A 91 21.67 -32.34 27.83
C LYS A 91 20.33 -32.96 27.45
#